data_AF-A0A0N0JCZ9-F1
#
_entry.id   AF-A0A0N0JCZ9-F1
#
_cell.length_a   1.000
_cell.length_b   1.000
_cell.length_c   1.000
_cell.angle_alpha   90.00
_cell.angle_beta   90.00
_cell.angle_gamma   90.00
#
_symmetry.space_group_name_H-M   'P 1'
#
loop_
_entity.id
_entity.type
_entity.pdbx_description
1 polymer ?
#
loop_
_entity_poly.entity_id
_entity_poly.type
_entity_poly.pdbx_seq_one_letter_code
_entity_poly.pdbx_strand_id
1 'polypeptide(L)'
;MPAADPNPVYPSHLTVTVGVNQTVNVGGSSTRAVGRDASSSVLGSQQESVGKNYTLTAGDSLVLRCGAASITLKKDGTIVIKGGDITLDASGKINAKASSDVLIKGSKLGSN
;
A
#
# COMPACT_ATOMS: atom_id res chain seq x y z
N MET A 1 35.10 -22.90 4.17
CA MET A 1 34.36 -22.38 3.00
C MET A 1 34.80 -20.95 2.82
N PRO A 2 35.26 -20.51 1.63
CA PRO A 2 35.56 -19.10 1.40
C PRO A 2 34.32 -18.27 1.71
N ALA A 3 34.51 -17.10 2.35
CA ALA A 3 33.42 -16.17 2.54
C ALA A 3 32.85 -15.82 1.16
N ALA A 4 31.53 -15.90 1.01
CA ALA A 4 30.88 -15.37 -0.17
C ALA A 4 31.28 -13.90 -0.32
N ASP A 5 31.47 -13.44 -1.55
CA ASP A 5 31.66 -12.02 -1.83
C ASP A 5 30.54 -11.23 -1.13
N PRO A 6 30.88 -10.28 -0.24
CA PRO A 6 29.87 -9.48 0.46
C PRO A 6 29.10 -8.53 -0.49
N ASN A 7 29.60 -8.27 -1.70
CA ASN A 7 29.00 -7.34 -2.66
C ASN A 7 28.92 -7.92 -4.09
N PRO A 8 28.19 -9.04 -4.30
CA PRO A 8 28.11 -9.66 -5.61
C PRO A 8 27.38 -8.75 -6.60
N VAL A 9 28.01 -8.49 -7.76
CA VAL A 9 27.41 -7.72 -8.86
C VAL A 9 27.06 -8.67 -10.01
N TYR A 10 25.80 -8.62 -10.44
CA TYR A 10 25.30 -9.44 -11.56
C TYR A 10 25.09 -8.52 -12.79
N PRO A 11 25.91 -8.65 -13.86
CA PRO A 11 25.96 -7.67 -14.95
C PRO A 11 24.77 -7.69 -15.92
N SER A 12 23.88 -8.68 -15.85
CA SER A 12 22.74 -8.80 -16.76
C SER A 12 21.44 -9.15 -16.04
N HIS A 13 21.32 -10.37 -15.52
CA HIS A 13 20.13 -10.87 -14.85
C HIS A 13 20.50 -11.76 -13.66
N LEU A 14 19.59 -11.84 -12.70
CA LEU A 14 19.66 -12.76 -11.56
C LEU A 14 18.28 -13.39 -11.39
N THR A 15 18.25 -14.71 -11.31
CA THR A 15 17.06 -15.49 -10.94
C THR A 15 17.39 -16.30 -9.70
N VAL A 16 16.54 -16.17 -8.67
CA VAL A 16 16.64 -16.97 -7.45
C VAL A 16 15.37 -17.81 -7.35
N THR A 17 15.53 -19.13 -7.36
CA THR A 17 14.44 -20.07 -7.15
C THR A 17 14.63 -20.76 -5.81
N VAL A 18 13.63 -20.66 -4.94
CA VAL A 18 13.61 -21.31 -3.63
C VAL A 18 12.54 -22.39 -3.67
N GLY A 19 12.93 -23.65 -3.49
CA GLY A 19 12.03 -24.79 -3.68
C GLY A 19 10.98 -24.96 -2.56
N VAL A 20 11.23 -24.37 -1.38
CA VAL A 20 10.33 -24.52 -0.22
C VAL A 20 10.14 -23.18 0.49
N ASN A 21 11.13 -22.72 1.27
CA ASN A 21 11.00 -21.56 2.15
C ASN A 21 12.19 -20.63 2.03
N GLN A 22 11.92 -19.32 2.01
CA GLN A 22 12.94 -18.28 2.14
C GLN A 22 12.70 -17.48 3.41
N THR A 23 13.73 -17.38 4.25
CA THR A 23 13.73 -16.49 5.42
C THR A 23 14.89 -15.51 5.26
N VAL A 24 14.62 -14.23 5.47
CA VAL A 24 15.64 -13.17 5.42
C VAL A 24 15.66 -12.46 6.77
N ASN A 25 16.77 -12.59 7.50
CA ASN A 25 17.00 -11.88 8.76
C ASN A 25 18.05 -10.78 8.52
N VAL A 26 17.66 -9.54 8.74
CA VAL A 26 18.56 -8.38 8.65
C VAL A 26 18.74 -7.82 10.05
N GLY A 27 19.97 -7.87 10.58
CA GLY A 27 20.27 -7.33 11.92
C GLY A 27 20.38 -5.81 11.98
N GLY A 28 20.57 -5.16 10.82
CA GLY A 28 20.65 -3.71 10.67
C GLY A 28 19.52 -3.14 9.81
N SER A 29 19.85 -2.17 8.95
CA SER A 29 18.89 -1.59 7.98
C SER A 29 18.81 -2.40 6.68
N SER A 30 17.62 -2.40 6.07
CA SER A 30 17.39 -2.95 4.73
C SER A 30 16.93 -1.84 3.80
N THR A 31 17.65 -1.63 2.71
CA THR A 31 17.30 -0.65 1.66
C THR A 31 17.20 -1.40 0.33
N ARG A 32 16.10 -1.17 -0.39
CA ARG A 32 15.89 -1.75 -1.72
C ARG A 32 15.64 -0.62 -2.73
N ALA A 33 16.58 -0.44 -3.65
CA ALA A 33 16.45 0.49 -4.76
C ALA A 33 16.20 -0.29 -6.06
N VAL A 34 15.20 0.12 -6.83
CA VAL A 34 14.89 -0.47 -8.15
C VAL A 34 14.91 0.67 -9.16
N GLY A 35 15.72 0.54 -10.22
CA GLY A 35 15.92 1.62 -11.19
C GLY A 35 14.80 1.81 -12.22
N ARG A 36 13.87 0.84 -12.30
CA ARG A 36 12.70 0.85 -13.18
C ARG A 36 11.50 0.30 -12.40
N ASP A 37 10.78 -0.67 -12.96
CA ASP A 37 9.58 -1.23 -12.37
C ASP A 37 9.87 -2.33 -11.34
N ALA A 38 9.02 -2.41 -10.32
CA ALA A 38 9.00 -3.50 -9.35
C ALA A 38 7.60 -4.10 -9.27
N SER A 39 7.49 -5.41 -9.50
CA SER A 39 6.24 -6.17 -9.37
C SER A 39 6.39 -7.24 -8.29
N SER A 40 5.34 -7.44 -7.48
CA SER A 40 5.24 -8.54 -6.53
C SER A 40 3.91 -9.26 -6.74
N SER A 41 3.95 -10.58 -6.82
CA SER A 41 2.76 -11.43 -6.96
C SER A 41 2.77 -12.47 -5.86
N VAL A 42 1.74 -12.46 -5.02
CA VAL A 42 1.58 -13.40 -3.91
C VAL A 42 0.28 -14.15 -4.15
N LEU A 43 0.36 -15.49 -4.23
CA LEU A 43 -0.81 -16.34 -4.50
C LEU A 43 -1.65 -16.58 -3.24
N GLY A 44 -1.02 -16.58 -2.08
CA GLY A 44 -1.67 -16.68 -0.77
C GLY A 44 -1.89 -15.30 -0.16
N SER A 45 -1.61 -15.21 1.15
CA SER A 45 -1.75 -13.97 1.91
C SER A 45 -0.41 -13.25 2.05
N GLN A 46 -0.44 -11.91 2.03
CA GLN A 46 0.68 -11.06 2.42
C GLN A 46 0.33 -10.31 3.72
N GLN A 47 1.27 -10.28 4.67
CA GLN A 47 1.14 -9.56 5.93
C GLN A 47 2.40 -8.73 6.18
N GLU A 48 2.21 -7.45 6.51
CA GLU A 48 3.27 -6.52 6.87
C GLU A 48 3.01 -6.01 8.29
N SER A 49 4.01 -6.09 9.17
CA SER A 49 3.93 -5.59 10.54
C SER A 49 5.05 -4.60 10.79
N VAL A 50 4.69 -3.33 11.01
CA VAL A 50 5.64 -2.23 11.18
C VAL A 50 5.51 -1.67 12.59
N GLY A 51 6.60 -1.69 13.36
CA GLY A 51 6.56 -1.31 14.78
C GLY A 51 6.44 0.19 15.06
N LYS A 52 6.62 1.05 14.06
CA LYS A 52 6.52 2.51 14.19
C LYS A 52 5.67 3.12 13.06
N ASN A 53 6.31 3.57 11.98
CA ASN A 53 5.64 4.30 10.91
C ASN A 53 5.67 3.51 9.61
N TYR A 54 4.53 3.40 8.93
CA TYR A 54 4.42 2.86 7.58
C TYR A 54 4.00 3.98 6.62
N THR A 55 4.87 4.31 5.67
CA THR A 55 4.67 5.41 4.72
C THR A 55 4.70 4.87 3.30
N LEU A 56 3.68 5.20 2.52
CA LEU A 56 3.58 4.84 1.11
C LEU A 56 3.42 6.13 0.28
N THR A 57 4.40 6.40 -0.58
CA THR A 57 4.46 7.60 -1.41
C THR A 57 4.47 7.21 -2.87
N ALA A 58 3.59 7.82 -3.67
CA ALA A 58 3.51 7.60 -5.11
C ALA A 58 3.53 8.95 -5.84
N GLY A 59 4.15 9.00 -7.03
CA GLY A 59 4.28 10.23 -7.81
C GLY A 59 2.99 10.68 -8.49
N ASP A 60 2.23 9.74 -9.06
CA ASP A 60 1.01 10.06 -9.84
C ASP A 60 -0.27 9.62 -9.15
N SER A 61 -0.32 8.38 -8.64
CA SER A 61 -1.50 7.83 -7.98
C SER A 61 -1.18 6.65 -7.06
N LEU A 62 -1.99 6.48 -6.03
CA LEU A 62 -1.98 5.31 -5.15
C LEU A 62 -3.37 4.68 -5.11
N VAL A 63 -3.49 3.40 -5.44
CA VAL A 63 -4.76 2.65 -5.48
C VAL A 63 -4.70 1.46 -4.53
N LEU A 64 -5.63 1.42 -3.58
CA LEU A 64 -5.93 0.24 -2.76
C LEU A 64 -7.23 -0.36 -3.28
N ARG A 65 -7.21 -1.61 -3.77
CA ARG A 65 -8.37 -2.22 -4.43
C ARG A 65 -8.61 -3.63 -3.91
N CYS A 66 -9.88 -3.95 -3.67
CA CYS A 66 -10.36 -5.30 -3.38
C CYS A 66 -11.65 -5.54 -4.17
N GLY A 67 -11.58 -6.40 -5.20
CA GLY A 67 -12.72 -6.64 -6.09
C GLY A 67 -13.21 -5.33 -6.74
N ALA A 68 -14.45 -4.95 -6.43
CA ALA A 68 -15.11 -3.72 -6.88
C ALA A 68 -14.91 -2.50 -5.94
N ALA A 69 -14.40 -2.72 -4.72
CA ALA A 69 -14.11 -1.65 -3.78
C ALA A 69 -12.71 -1.07 -4.04
N SER A 70 -12.56 0.25 -3.88
CA SER A 70 -11.27 0.91 -4.06
C SER A 70 -11.15 2.22 -3.28
N ILE A 71 -9.94 2.51 -2.82
CA ILE A 71 -9.50 3.84 -2.39
C ILE A 71 -8.42 4.30 -3.37
N THR A 72 -8.60 5.47 -3.97
CA THR A 72 -7.65 6.04 -4.94
C THR A 72 -7.24 7.43 -4.52
N LEU A 73 -5.94 7.67 -4.43
CA LEU A 73 -5.32 8.98 -4.23
C LEU A 73 -4.66 9.39 -5.54
N LYS A 74 -4.81 10.66 -5.94
CA LYS A 74 -4.21 11.23 -7.14
C LYS A 74 -3.26 12.37 -6.78
N LYS A 75 -2.31 12.67 -7.67
CA LYS A 75 -1.37 13.79 -7.50
C LYS A 75 -2.02 15.17 -7.39
N ASP A 76 -3.25 15.33 -7.87
CA ASP A 76 -4.03 16.57 -7.76
C ASP A 76 -4.72 16.75 -6.38
N GLY A 77 -4.53 15.81 -5.46
CA GLY A 77 -5.15 15.81 -4.13
C GLY A 77 -6.54 15.17 -4.08
N THR A 78 -7.10 14.74 -5.22
CA THR A 78 -8.38 14.03 -5.25
C THR A 78 -8.27 12.69 -4.55
N ILE A 79 -9.21 12.43 -3.64
CA ILE A 79 -9.40 11.13 -2.99
C ILE A 79 -10.75 10.56 -3.43
N VAL A 80 -10.76 9.33 -3.94
CA VAL A 80 -11.96 8.62 -4.35
C VAL A 80 -12.09 7.33 -3.56
N ILE A 81 -13.20 7.18 -2.85
CA ILE A 81 -13.57 5.96 -2.11
C ILE A 81 -14.80 5.37 -2.78
N LYS A 82 -14.71 4.12 -3.23
CA LYS A 82 -15.79 3.36 -3.86
C LYS A 82 -16.00 2.04 -3.14
N GLY A 83 -17.26 1.70 -2.88
CA GLY A 83 -17.70 0.44 -2.27
C GLY A 83 -19.19 0.25 -2.50
N GLY A 84 -19.71 -0.95 -2.23
CA GLY A 84 -21.15 -1.21 -2.19
C GLY A 84 -21.78 -0.50 -0.99
N ASP A 85 -21.31 -0.86 0.20
CA ASP A 85 -21.60 -0.17 1.45
C ASP A 85 -20.34 0.52 1.98
N ILE A 86 -20.50 1.71 2.58
CA ILE A 86 -19.44 2.44 3.26
C ILE A 86 -19.94 2.84 4.65
N THR A 87 -19.34 2.23 5.67
CA THR A 87 -19.63 2.55 7.09
C THR A 87 -18.50 3.40 7.66
N LEU A 88 -18.85 4.56 8.23
CA LEU A 88 -17.93 5.43 8.96
C LEU A 88 -18.33 5.44 10.43
N ASP A 89 -17.69 4.59 11.23
CA ASP A 89 -17.93 4.48 12.67
C ASP A 89 -16.77 5.13 13.44
N ALA A 90 -17.07 6.13 14.26
CA ALA A 90 -16.09 6.88 15.03
C ALA A 90 -16.61 7.12 16.46
N SER A 91 -15.81 6.75 17.46
CA SER A 91 -16.12 6.96 18.88
C SER A 91 -16.11 8.44 19.31
N GLY A 92 -15.38 9.27 18.56
CA GLY A 92 -15.27 10.71 18.79
C GLY A 92 -16.22 11.51 17.90
N LYS A 93 -15.65 12.40 17.08
CA LYS A 93 -16.38 13.24 16.13
C LYS A 93 -15.86 13.02 14.72
N ILE A 94 -16.75 13.03 13.74
CA ILE A 94 -16.41 13.15 12.32
C ILE A 94 -16.58 14.62 11.94
N ASN A 95 -15.55 15.24 11.37
CA ASN A 95 -15.56 16.66 11.00
C ASN A 95 -15.36 16.82 9.49
N ALA A 96 -16.39 17.29 8.78
CA ALA A 96 -16.36 17.56 7.35
C ALA A 96 -16.47 19.07 7.10
N LYS A 97 -15.46 19.67 6.45
CA LYS A 97 -15.42 21.10 6.13
C LYS A 97 -15.01 21.26 4.66
N ALA A 98 -15.74 22.11 3.93
CA ALA A 98 -15.40 22.50 2.57
C ALA A 98 -15.47 24.02 2.45
N SER A 99 -14.58 24.61 1.63
CA SER A 99 -14.62 26.05 1.33
C SER A 99 -15.72 26.43 0.32
N SER A 100 -16.25 25.44 -0.39
CA SER A 100 -17.39 25.55 -1.30
C SER A 100 -18.45 24.55 -0.84
N ASP A 101 -18.91 23.63 -1.69
CA ASP A 101 -20.05 22.78 -1.39
C ASP A 101 -19.68 21.45 -0.75
N VAL A 102 -20.56 20.98 0.15
CA VAL A 102 -20.62 19.57 0.56
C VAL A 102 -21.88 18.97 -0.06
N LEU A 103 -21.71 18.15 -1.09
CA LEU A 103 -22.84 17.52 -1.80
C LEU A 103 -23.10 16.10 -1.26
N ILE A 104 -24.24 15.89 -0.62
CA ILE A 104 -24.64 14.59 -0.08
C ILE A 104 -25.92 14.14 -0.78
N LYS A 105 -25.88 12.96 -1.39
CA LYS A 105 -27.04 12.36 -2.08
C LYS A 105 -27.36 11.01 -1.45
N GLY A 106 -28.55 10.91 -0.89
CA GLY A 106 -29.14 9.66 -0.42
C GLY A 106 -30.66 9.77 -0.54
N SER A 107 -31.36 8.65 -0.72
CA SER A 107 -32.83 8.63 -0.73
C SER A 107 -33.43 9.07 0.62
N LYS A 108 -32.67 8.95 1.71
CA LYS A 108 -32.99 9.44 3.05
C LYS A 108 -31.71 9.85 3.78
N LEU A 109 -31.74 10.99 4.45
CA LEU A 109 -30.73 11.42 5.42
C LEU A 109 -31.37 11.37 6.81
N GLY A 110 -30.94 10.41 7.62
CA GLY A 110 -31.46 10.21 8.97
C GLY A 110 -30.53 10.84 10.01
N SER A 111 -31.12 11.53 10.98
CA SER A 111 -30.48 11.92 12.23
C SER A 111 -31.28 11.25 13.35
N ASN A 112 -30.61 10.63 14.31
CA ASN A 112 -31.21 10.07 15.51
C ASN A 112 -30.61 10.75 16.74
#